data_AF-A0AAU7S6Y3-F1
#
_entry.id   AF-A0AAU7S6Y3-F1
#
_cell.length_a   1.000
_cell.length_b   1.000
_cell.length_c   1.000
_cell.angle_alpha   90.00
_cell.angle_beta   90.00
_cell.angle_gamma   90.00
#
_symmetry.space_group_name_H-M   'P 1'
#
loop_
_entity.id
_entity.type
_entity.pdbx_description
1 polymer ?
#
loop_
_entity_poly.entity_id
_entity_poly.type
_entity_poly.pdbx_seq_one_letter_code
_entity_poly.pdbx_strand_id
1 'polypeptide(L)'
;MTRKIHRRRRLDPAMSVAIQLMAVASFLVNLFPAAAAADPLPEPPRPEPVREPRQEPEPRSYKSAPSWPKIMSDLARPVARSMATAELYARLPVEVRPWLDEVVKAEDWAVLRPYARSGATDDTAAAGVLAAFRRWKADKAAEAKEALEATAEGGKAGAGAKPGGDDDDKGVKP
;
A
#
# COMPACT_ATOMS: atom_id res chain seq x y z
N MET A 1 -35.06 -20.92 -13.83
CA MET A 1 -33.91 -21.87 -13.88
C MET A 1 -33.09 -21.59 -15.14
N THR A 2 -31.96 -20.89 -15.04
CA THR A 2 -31.09 -20.55 -16.18
C THR A 2 -29.75 -21.27 -16.03
N ARG A 3 -29.40 -22.12 -17.01
CA ARG A 3 -28.18 -22.94 -17.01
C ARG A 3 -26.99 -22.14 -17.56
N LYS A 4 -25.86 -22.21 -16.84
CA LYS A 4 -24.54 -21.64 -17.22
C LYS A 4 -23.99 -22.35 -18.46
N ILE A 5 -23.43 -21.59 -19.40
CA ILE A 5 -22.60 -22.12 -20.50
C ILE A 5 -21.15 -21.70 -20.23
N HIS A 6 -20.30 -22.65 -19.85
CA HIS A 6 -18.85 -22.48 -19.82
C HIS A 6 -18.28 -22.87 -21.18
N ARG A 7 -17.90 -21.90 -22.01
CA ARG A 7 -17.18 -22.16 -23.27
C ARG A 7 -15.69 -22.36 -22.95
N ARG A 8 -15.29 -23.63 -22.78
CA ARG A 8 -13.88 -24.02 -22.84
C ARG A 8 -13.37 -23.81 -24.27
N ARG A 9 -12.53 -22.79 -24.48
CA ARG A 9 -11.78 -22.62 -25.73
C ARG A 9 -10.69 -23.68 -25.76
N ARG A 10 -10.87 -24.70 -26.60
CA ARG A 10 -9.81 -25.63 -26.97
C ARG A 10 -8.86 -24.85 -27.90
N LEU A 11 -7.61 -24.67 -27.48
CA LEU A 11 -6.55 -24.11 -28.30
C LEU A 11 -6.05 -25.22 -29.24
N ASP A 12 -6.08 -24.95 -30.55
CA ASP A 12 -5.67 -25.89 -31.58
C ASP A 12 -4.16 -26.18 -31.52
N PRO A 13 -3.72 -27.45 -31.60
CA PRO A 13 -2.31 -27.83 -31.52
C PRO A 13 -1.45 -27.27 -32.67
N ALA A 14 -2.05 -26.89 -33.80
CA ALA A 14 -1.35 -26.25 -34.91
C ALA A 14 -0.81 -24.85 -34.56
N MET A 15 -1.46 -24.11 -33.65
CA MET A 15 -0.96 -22.79 -33.22
C MET A 15 0.29 -22.89 -32.33
N SER A 16 0.49 -24.03 -31.64
CA SER A 16 1.66 -24.23 -30.76
C SER A 16 2.94 -24.43 -31.56
N VAL A 17 2.86 -25.10 -32.72
CA VAL A 17 4.03 -25.40 -33.57
C VAL A 17 4.58 -24.12 -34.23
N ALA A 18 3.71 -23.19 -34.63
CA ALA A 18 4.11 -21.92 -35.23
C ALA A 18 4.90 -21.03 -34.23
N ILE A 19 4.49 -21.02 -32.95
CA ILE A 19 5.21 -20.29 -31.90
C ILE A 19 6.58 -20.92 -31.62
N GLN A 20 6.65 -22.25 -31.66
CA GLN A 20 7.88 -22.98 -31.39
C GLN A 20 8.93 -22.82 -32.52
N LEU A 21 8.51 -22.73 -33.78
CA LEU A 21 9.41 -22.43 -34.91
C LEU A 21 9.93 -20.98 -34.87
N MET A 22 9.13 -20.01 -34.44
CA MET A 22 9.56 -18.61 -34.22
C MET A 22 10.64 -18.49 -33.13
N ALA A 23 10.55 -19.29 -32.06
CA ALA A 23 11.53 -19.29 -30.98
C ALA A 23 12.88 -19.86 -31.41
N VAL A 24 12.89 -20.90 -32.26
CA VAL A 24 14.14 -21.53 -32.75
C VAL A 24 14.83 -20.63 -33.79
N ALA A 25 14.07 -19.96 -34.67
CA ALA A 25 14.65 -19.03 -35.64
C ALA A 25 15.35 -17.83 -35.00
N SER A 26 14.90 -17.39 -33.81
CA SER A 26 15.53 -16.28 -33.08
C SER A 26 16.88 -16.65 -32.44
N PHE A 27 17.20 -17.94 -32.30
CA PHE A 27 18.46 -18.38 -31.68
C PHE A 27 19.62 -18.49 -32.69
N LEU A 28 19.33 -18.56 -34.00
CA LEU A 28 20.35 -18.72 -35.05
C LEU A 28 20.92 -17.41 -35.61
N VAL A 29 20.32 -16.26 -35.30
CA VAL A 29 20.81 -14.94 -35.75
C VAL A 29 21.99 -14.43 -34.89
N ASN A 30 22.29 -15.07 -33.76
CA ASN A 30 23.33 -14.65 -32.83
C ASN A 30 24.71 -15.31 -33.04
N LEU A 31 24.93 -16.07 -34.13
CA LEU A 31 26.14 -16.88 -34.30
C LEU A 31 27.16 -16.39 -35.34
N PHE A 32 27.01 -15.18 -35.89
CA PHE A 32 28.01 -14.61 -36.81
C PHE A 32 28.45 -13.21 -36.38
N PRO A 33 29.58 -13.06 -35.66
CA PRO A 33 30.29 -11.80 -35.63
C PRO A 33 30.93 -11.60 -37.01
N ALA A 34 30.32 -10.72 -37.83
CA ALA A 34 30.93 -10.31 -39.09
C ALA A 34 32.24 -9.56 -38.80
N ALA A 35 33.28 -9.96 -39.53
CA ALA A 35 34.65 -9.54 -39.36
C ALA A 35 34.88 -8.03 -39.45
N ALA A 36 35.88 -7.61 -38.67
CA ALA A 36 36.64 -6.37 -38.71
C ALA A 36 36.49 -5.53 -40.00
N ALA A 37 35.86 -4.38 -39.86
CA ALA A 37 36.08 -3.23 -40.72
C ALA A 37 36.94 -2.23 -39.94
N ALA A 38 38.00 -1.76 -40.61
CA ALA A 38 39.04 -0.81 -40.19
C ALA A 38 38.67 0.17 -39.06
N ASP A 39 39.61 0.39 -38.14
CA ASP A 39 39.57 1.45 -37.14
C ASP A 39 39.25 2.80 -37.83
N PRO A 40 38.09 3.42 -37.58
CA PRO A 40 37.90 4.82 -37.91
C PRO A 40 38.82 5.64 -37.00
N LEU A 41 39.46 6.68 -37.54
CA LEU A 41 40.16 7.69 -36.75
C LEU A 41 39.34 8.05 -35.50
N PRO A 42 39.97 8.33 -34.34
CA PRO A 42 39.25 8.71 -33.14
C PRO A 42 38.42 9.96 -33.44
N GLU A 43 37.11 9.78 -33.59
CA GLU A 43 36.16 10.88 -33.67
C GLU A 43 36.33 11.66 -32.36
N PRO A 44 36.50 13.00 -32.39
CA PRO A 44 36.53 13.78 -31.16
C PRO A 44 35.28 13.44 -30.36
N PRO A 45 35.38 13.25 -29.03
CA PRO A 45 34.26 12.83 -28.22
C PRO A 45 33.11 13.79 -28.50
N ARG A 46 32.05 13.28 -29.16
CA ARG A 46 30.82 14.05 -29.30
C ARG A 46 30.46 14.45 -27.88
N PRO A 47 30.24 15.75 -27.59
CA PRO A 47 29.77 16.14 -26.29
C PRO A 47 28.51 15.33 -26.05
N GLU A 48 28.57 14.35 -25.13
CA GLU A 48 27.36 13.70 -24.68
C GLU A 48 26.45 14.84 -24.22
N PRO A 49 25.20 14.93 -24.73
CA PRO A 49 24.27 15.88 -24.14
C PRO A 49 24.18 15.48 -22.68
N VAL A 50 24.83 16.28 -21.81
CA VAL A 50 24.83 16.11 -20.37
C VAL A 50 23.37 15.87 -20.05
N ARG A 51 23.05 14.65 -19.62
CA ARG A 51 21.69 14.26 -19.26
C ARG A 51 21.39 15.15 -18.07
N GLU A 52 20.78 16.31 -18.35
CA GLU A 52 20.52 17.31 -17.32
C GLU A 52 19.84 16.54 -16.19
N PRO A 53 20.31 16.70 -14.93
CA PRO A 53 19.67 16.06 -13.80
C PRO A 53 18.20 16.42 -13.95
N ARG A 54 17.38 15.40 -14.25
CA ARG A 54 15.97 15.54 -14.60
C ARG A 54 15.40 16.43 -13.51
N GLN A 55 15.16 17.70 -13.82
CA GLN A 55 14.82 18.70 -12.81
C GLN A 55 13.70 18.07 -12.01
N GLU A 56 13.99 17.73 -10.74
CA GLU A 56 12.94 17.22 -9.87
C GLU A 56 11.89 18.31 -9.91
N PRO A 57 10.66 17.98 -10.37
CA PRO A 57 9.65 19.00 -10.55
C PRO A 57 9.54 19.74 -9.22
N GLU A 58 9.82 21.05 -9.25
CA GLU A 58 9.80 21.87 -8.05
C GLU A 58 8.55 21.55 -7.24
N PRO A 59 8.66 21.48 -5.89
CA PRO A 59 7.53 21.16 -5.05
C PRO A 59 6.41 22.16 -5.35
N ARG A 60 5.40 21.71 -6.10
CA ARG A 60 4.26 22.54 -6.50
C ARG A 60 3.50 22.88 -5.24
N SER A 61 3.69 24.08 -4.69
CA SER A 61 2.81 24.58 -3.65
C SER A 61 1.53 25.11 -4.29
N TYR A 62 0.41 25.04 -3.58
CA TYR A 62 -0.78 25.75 -4.02
C TYR A 62 -0.52 27.26 -3.97
N LYS A 63 -0.88 27.98 -5.04
CA LYS A 63 -0.75 29.44 -5.09
C LYS A 63 -1.67 30.15 -4.08
N SER A 64 -2.75 29.49 -3.68
CA SER A 64 -3.75 29.95 -2.73
C SER A 64 -4.34 28.74 -2.01
N ALA A 65 -4.85 28.92 -0.78
CA ALA A 65 -5.48 27.85 -0.01
C ALA A 65 -6.56 27.14 -0.86
N PRO A 66 -6.37 25.86 -1.22
CA PRO A 66 -7.33 25.13 -2.05
C PRO A 66 -8.65 24.91 -1.29
N SER A 67 -9.76 24.72 -2.00
CA SER A 67 -11.00 24.30 -1.34
C SER A 67 -10.96 22.82 -0.94
N TRP A 68 -11.72 22.42 0.08
CA TRP A 68 -11.84 21.00 0.48
C TRP A 68 -12.14 20.02 -0.66
N PRO A 69 -13.09 20.29 -1.58
CA PRO A 69 -13.30 19.43 -2.74
C PRO A 69 -12.07 19.30 -3.64
N LYS A 70 -11.27 20.37 -3.78
CA LYS A 70 -10.04 20.35 -4.56
C LYS A 70 -8.99 19.45 -3.92
N ILE A 71 -8.82 19.56 -2.60
CA ILE A 71 -7.91 18.68 -1.83
C ILE A 71 -8.32 17.22 -2.02
N MET A 72 -9.61 16.88 -1.88
CA MET A 72 -10.07 15.50 -2.07
C MET A 72 -9.88 14.98 -3.49
N SER A 73 -10.04 15.84 -4.50
CA SER A 73 -9.77 15.48 -5.90
C SER A 73 -8.28 15.21 -6.13
N ASP A 74 -7.41 16.01 -5.49
CA ASP A 74 -5.96 15.90 -5.63
C ASP A 74 -5.37 14.73 -4.84
N LEU A 75 -5.95 14.32 -3.71
CA LEU A 75 -5.55 13.11 -2.97
C LEU A 75 -5.65 11.84 -3.83
N ALA A 76 -6.66 11.78 -4.69
CA ALA A 76 -6.85 10.67 -5.64
C ALA A 76 -5.84 10.69 -6.81
N ARG A 77 -5.08 11.78 -7.00
CA ARG A 77 -4.13 11.95 -8.10
C ARG A 77 -2.69 11.74 -7.61
N PRO A 78 -1.94 10.72 -8.08
CA PRO A 78 -0.59 10.44 -7.60
C PRO A 78 0.36 11.65 -7.64
N VAL A 79 0.26 12.48 -8.68
CA VAL A 79 1.14 13.64 -8.89
C VAL A 79 0.86 14.78 -7.90
N ALA A 80 -0.38 14.93 -7.43
CA ALA A 80 -0.78 16.02 -6.53
C ALA A 80 -0.99 15.56 -5.08
N ARG A 81 -0.86 14.25 -4.82
CA ARG A 81 -1.16 13.63 -3.54
C ARG A 81 -0.35 14.23 -2.41
N SER A 82 0.98 14.31 -2.56
CA SER A 82 1.86 14.84 -1.51
C SER A 82 1.46 16.25 -1.07
N MET A 83 1.10 17.11 -2.03
CA MET A 83 0.65 18.48 -1.78
C MET A 83 -0.70 18.52 -1.08
N ALA A 84 -1.67 17.73 -1.57
CA ALA A 84 -3.00 17.66 -0.99
C ALA A 84 -2.97 17.08 0.44
N THR A 85 -2.10 16.11 0.68
CA THR A 85 -1.82 15.54 2.00
C THR A 85 -1.22 16.59 2.93
N ALA A 86 -0.23 17.36 2.47
CA ALA A 86 0.36 18.44 3.28
C ALA A 86 -0.68 19.51 3.68
N GLU A 87 -1.54 19.93 2.74
CA GLU A 87 -2.66 20.83 3.02
C GLU A 87 -3.66 20.25 4.02
N LEU A 88 -3.97 18.95 3.91
CA LEU A 88 -4.86 18.27 4.84
C LEU A 88 -4.31 18.32 6.28
N TYR A 89 -3.01 18.04 6.46
CA TYR A 89 -2.34 18.09 7.76
C TYR A 89 -2.16 19.52 8.30
N ALA A 90 -2.08 20.52 7.43
CA ALA A 90 -1.96 21.93 7.83
C ALA A 90 -3.27 22.49 8.41
N ARG A 91 -4.42 21.99 7.93
CA ARG A 91 -5.76 22.47 8.33
C ARG A 91 -6.32 21.80 9.56
N LEU A 92 -5.90 20.57 9.82
CA LEU A 92 -6.44 19.75 10.89
C LEU A 92 -5.50 19.78 12.11
N PRO A 93 -6.04 19.75 13.32
CA PRO A 93 -5.22 19.80 14.51
C PRO A 93 -4.46 18.47 14.69
N VAL A 94 -3.34 18.53 15.42
CA VAL A 94 -2.33 17.47 15.46
C VAL A 94 -2.87 16.15 16.03
N GLU A 95 -3.92 16.20 16.85
CA GLU A 95 -4.54 15.04 17.48
C GLU A 95 -5.16 14.09 16.46
N VAL A 96 -5.57 14.60 15.30
CA VAL A 96 -6.25 13.85 14.23
C VAL A 96 -5.26 13.03 13.40
N ARG A 97 -3.96 13.34 13.49
CA ARG A 97 -2.90 12.76 12.65
C ARG A 97 -2.83 11.23 12.68
N PRO A 98 -2.89 10.53 13.84
CA PRO A 98 -2.77 9.08 13.86
C PRO A 98 -3.85 8.39 13.00
N TRP A 99 -5.07 8.91 13.04
CA TRP A 99 -6.17 8.42 12.21
C TRP A 99 -6.00 8.81 10.74
N LEU A 100 -5.54 10.03 10.45
CA LEU A 100 -5.24 10.44 9.08
C LEU A 100 -4.11 9.62 8.46
N ASP A 101 -3.09 9.24 9.23
CA ASP A 101 -2.00 8.40 8.77
C ASP A 101 -2.52 7.02 8.35
N GLU A 102 -3.46 6.44 9.09
CA GLU A 102 -4.15 5.20 8.71
C GLU A 102 -4.93 5.38 7.40
N VAL A 103 -5.72 6.46 7.28
CA VAL A 103 -6.52 6.76 6.08
C VAL A 103 -5.62 6.99 4.86
N VAL A 104 -4.55 7.77 5.01
CA VAL A 104 -3.60 8.10 3.95
C VAL A 104 -2.83 6.86 3.50
N LYS A 105 -2.39 6.02 4.45
CA LYS A 105 -1.72 4.75 4.16
C LYS A 105 -2.65 3.75 3.47
N ALA A 106 -3.92 3.70 3.86
CA ALA A 106 -4.93 2.86 3.22
C ALA A 106 -5.44 3.44 1.88
N GLU A 107 -5.07 4.67 1.55
CA GLU A 107 -5.62 5.46 0.43
C GLU A 107 -7.16 5.53 0.45
N ASP A 108 -7.77 5.48 1.63
CA ASP A 108 -9.23 5.42 1.79
C ASP A 108 -9.86 6.82 1.84
N TRP A 109 -9.85 7.48 0.69
CA TRP A 109 -10.42 8.83 0.55
C TRP A 109 -11.94 8.85 0.72
N ALA A 110 -12.62 7.69 0.66
CA ALA A 110 -14.06 7.61 0.83
C ALA A 110 -14.51 8.01 2.24
N VAL A 111 -13.65 7.81 3.25
CA VAL A 111 -13.89 8.23 4.63
C VAL A 111 -13.92 9.76 4.76
N LEU A 112 -13.11 10.48 3.98
CA LEU A 112 -13.01 11.95 4.05
C LEU A 112 -14.02 12.68 3.15
N ARG A 113 -14.43 12.05 2.04
CA ARG A 113 -15.36 12.63 1.06
C ARG A 113 -16.66 13.21 1.62
N PRO A 114 -17.34 12.60 2.62
CA PRO A 114 -18.59 13.13 3.17
C PRO A 114 -18.45 14.54 3.76
N TYR A 115 -17.25 14.92 4.21
CA TYR A 115 -16.97 16.20 4.86
C TYR A 115 -16.53 17.30 3.89
N ALA A 116 -16.06 16.91 2.70
CA ALA A 116 -15.56 17.82 1.68
C ALA A 116 -16.60 18.12 0.59
N ARG A 117 -17.86 18.31 0.97
CA ARG A 117 -18.96 18.58 0.01
C ARG A 117 -18.82 19.99 -0.60
N SER A 118 -19.29 20.15 -1.83
CA SER A 118 -19.35 21.46 -2.50
C SER A 118 -20.19 22.43 -1.67
N GLY A 119 -19.60 23.57 -1.28
CA GLY A 119 -20.25 24.60 -0.47
C GLY A 119 -20.01 24.49 1.04
N ALA A 120 -19.32 23.46 1.54
CA ALA A 120 -18.86 23.43 2.92
C ALA A 120 -17.78 24.51 3.14
N THR A 121 -17.92 25.29 4.21
CA THR A 121 -16.85 26.18 4.68
C THR A 121 -15.72 25.35 5.27
N ASP A 122 -14.52 25.92 5.32
CA ASP A 122 -13.35 25.22 5.87
C ASP A 122 -13.58 24.72 7.31
N ASP A 123 -14.25 25.53 8.14
CA ASP A 123 -14.59 25.18 9.53
C ASP A 123 -15.58 24.02 9.61
N THR A 124 -16.61 24.00 8.76
CA THR A 124 -17.62 22.93 8.78
C THR A 124 -17.04 21.59 8.33
N ALA A 125 -16.16 21.61 7.32
CA ALA A 125 -15.43 20.43 6.88
C ALA A 125 -14.47 19.93 7.97
N ALA A 126 -13.67 20.83 8.57
CA ALA A 126 -12.76 20.47 9.66
C ALA A 126 -13.50 19.89 10.87
N ALA A 127 -14.63 20.49 11.26
CA ALA A 127 -15.48 19.97 12.33
C ALA A 127 -16.05 18.58 12.02
N GLY A 128 -16.45 18.32 10.77
CA GLY A 128 -16.89 17.01 10.32
C GLY A 128 -15.80 15.94 10.43
N VAL A 129 -14.59 16.28 10.00
CA VAL A 129 -13.41 15.39 10.09
C VAL A 129 -13.06 15.11 11.55
N LEU A 130 -13.14 16.11 12.43
CA LEU A 130 -12.94 15.93 13.88
C LEU A 130 -13.99 15.02 14.51
N ALA A 131 -15.25 15.13 14.09
CA ALA A 131 -16.30 14.23 14.57
C ALA A 131 -16.05 12.78 14.12
N ALA A 132 -15.55 12.57 12.90
CA ALA A 132 -15.16 11.25 12.41
C ALA A 132 -14.01 10.65 13.24
N PHE A 133 -12.98 11.45 13.51
CA PHE A 133 -11.86 11.06 14.37
C PHE A 133 -12.31 10.62 15.76
N ARG A 134 -13.23 11.38 16.39
CA ARG A 134 -13.76 11.02 17.72
C ARG A 134 -14.50 9.68 17.71
N ARG A 135 -15.22 9.36 16.62
CA ARG A 135 -15.88 8.06 16.45
C ARG A 135 -14.86 6.94 16.32
N TRP A 136 -13.89 7.09 15.41
CA TRP A 136 -12.79 6.12 15.26
C TRP A 136 -12.05 5.87 16.58
N LYS A 137 -11.81 6.92 17.37
CA LYS A 137 -11.16 6.78 18.69
C LYS A 137 -12.02 5.98 19.67
N ALA A 138 -13.34 6.19 19.65
CA ALA A 138 -14.28 5.42 20.46
C ALA A 138 -14.31 3.94 20.01
N ASP A 139 -14.31 3.69 18.70
CA ASP A 139 -14.28 2.33 18.14
C ASP A 139 -13.00 1.61 18.54
N LYS A 140 -11.83 2.26 18.44
CA LYS A 140 -10.54 1.71 18.90
C LYS A 140 -10.52 1.40 20.39
N ALA A 141 -11.16 2.24 21.21
CA ALA A 141 -11.25 2.01 22.64
C ALA A 141 -12.17 0.82 22.97
N ALA A 142 -13.26 0.64 22.21
CA ALA A 142 -14.15 -0.51 22.33
C ALA A 142 -13.43 -1.81 21.93
N GLU A 143 -12.74 -1.82 20.78
CA GLU A 143 -11.92 -2.96 20.32
C GLU A 143 -10.87 -3.36 21.36
N ALA A 144 -10.18 -2.38 21.95
CA ALA A 144 -9.18 -2.63 22.99
C ALA A 144 -9.80 -3.25 24.25
N LYS A 145 -11.01 -2.80 24.64
CA LYS A 145 -11.73 -3.34 25.78
C LYS A 145 -12.17 -4.79 25.55
N GLU A 146 -12.75 -5.08 24.38
CA GLU A 146 -13.14 -6.43 23.99
C GLU A 146 -11.94 -7.39 23.94
N ALA A 147 -10.79 -6.93 23.44
CA ALA A 147 -9.56 -7.72 23.43
C ALA A 147 -9.08 -8.06 24.85
N LEU A 148 -9.15 -7.11 25.80
CA LEU A 148 -8.80 -7.35 27.20
C LEU A 148 -9.76 -8.36 27.85
N GLU A 149 -11.06 -8.24 27.63
CA GLU A 149 -12.07 -9.18 28.14
C GLU A 149 -11.87 -10.59 27.57
N ALA A 150 -11.60 -10.72 26.27
CA ALA A 150 -11.31 -12.01 25.63
C ALA A 150 -10.04 -12.69 26.19
N THR A 151 -9.00 -11.91 26.50
CA THR A 151 -7.77 -12.46 27.12
C THR A 151 -7.97 -12.83 28.60
N ALA A 152 -8.85 -12.15 29.32
CA ALA A 152 -9.18 -12.47 30.71
C ALA A 152 -9.99 -13.77 30.85
N GLU A 153 -10.89 -14.06 29.90
CA GLU A 153 -11.65 -15.32 29.88
C GLU A 153 -10.81 -16.53 29.43
N GLY A 154 -9.76 -16.31 28.62
CA GLY A 154 -8.83 -17.36 28.19
C GLY A 154 -7.84 -17.84 29.27
N GLY A 155 -7.77 -17.17 30.43
CA GLY A 155 -6.81 -17.46 31.50
C GLY A 155 -7.18 -18.57 32.49
N LYS A 156 -8.36 -19.20 32.35
CA LYS A 156 -8.85 -20.21 33.31
C LYS A 156 -8.76 -21.65 32.78
N ALA A 157 -7.56 -22.08 32.39
CA ALA A 157 -7.25 -23.49 32.19
C ALA A 157 -5.80 -23.77 32.60
N GLY A 158 -5.60 -24.24 33.85
CA GLY A 158 -4.32 -24.81 34.27
C GLY A 158 -3.72 -24.28 35.58
N ALA A 159 -4.49 -24.19 36.66
CA ALA A 159 -3.93 -24.17 38.03
C ALA A 159 -4.52 -25.34 38.81
N GLY A 160 -4.16 -26.55 38.39
CA GLY A 160 -4.52 -27.81 39.01
C GLY A 160 -3.30 -28.71 39.18
N ALA A 161 -2.18 -28.15 39.67
CA ALA A 161 -1.06 -28.95 40.16
C ALA A 161 -1.36 -29.35 41.62
N LYS A 162 -1.80 -30.60 41.77
CA LYS A 162 -2.06 -31.27 43.04
C LYS A 162 -0.77 -31.37 43.87
N PRO A 163 -0.75 -31.00 45.17
CA PRO A 163 0.35 -31.34 46.06
C PRO A 163 0.09 -32.74 46.63
N GLY A 164 0.98 -33.68 46.36
CA GLY A 164 1.09 -34.98 47.00
C GLY A 164 2.46 -35.53 46.61
N GLY A 165 3.44 -35.71 47.49
CA GLY A 165 3.30 -36.16 48.87
C GLY A 165 3.14 -37.67 48.86
N ASP A 166 4.24 -38.38 48.60
CA ASP A 166 4.43 -39.78 48.96
C ASP A 166 5.93 -40.03 49.19
N ASP A 167 6.27 -39.99 50.47
CA ASP A 167 7.39 -40.65 51.09
C ASP A 167 7.34 -42.16 50.79
N ASP A 168 8.40 -42.72 50.22
CA ASP A 168 8.73 -44.14 50.43
C ASP A 168 10.24 -44.34 50.26
N ASP A 169 10.96 -43.86 51.28
CA ASP A 169 12.32 -44.27 51.60
C ASP A 169 12.28 -45.74 52.04
N LYS A 170 12.56 -46.65 51.10
CA LYS A 170 12.86 -48.06 51.40
C LYS A 170 14.31 -48.37 51.13
N GLY A 171 15.09 -48.30 52.20
CA GLY A 171 15.88 -49.46 52.64
C GLY A 171 17.22 -49.67 51.96
N VAL A 172 18.27 -49.12 52.56
CA VAL A 172 19.61 -49.71 52.52
C VAL A 172 19.99 -50.07 53.95
N LYS A 173 19.99 -51.38 54.24
CA LYS A 173 20.54 -51.96 55.47
C LYS A 173 22.07 -52.04 55.37
N PRO A 174 22.79 -51.99 56.51
CA PRO A 174 24.23 -52.24 56.58
C PRO A 174 24.58 -53.71 56.34
#